data_AF-A0AAV2RJ71-F1
#
_entry.id   AF-A0AAV2RJ71-F1
#
_cell.length_a   1.000
_cell.length_b   1.000
_cell.length_c   1.000
_cell.angle_alpha   90.00
_cell.angle_beta   90.00
_cell.angle_gamma   90.00
#
_symmetry.space_group_name_H-M   'P 1'
#
loop_
_entity.id
_entity.type
_entity.pdbx_description
1 polymer ?
#
loop_
_entity_poly.entity_id
_entity_poly.type
_entity_poly.pdbx_seq_one_letter_code
_entity_poly.pdbx_strand_id
1 'polypeptide(L)'
;MKEYYSMMSRLNGVNGYNGCSGELNGGMNVSGCWSIGLINAKAKYLTAETFGFKINANGVSLKKKQMWTLEPAEKDLISFKSHLDKYISVDQYGNVTCESEERDQTCMFEVSVTDDEHGRWALRNVTRGYYLGAAGDKLICNAKVPTDAELWTIHLAARPQVNLRSLGRKRYAHLNEGGDEVQVDANVPWGEDTLFTLEFRDSKYAIHSSNNMYLHRDGKLQSGCDRNCLFSLEYHHGSLALRDCQGQYLSPIGSRAQLKSRSNTVTKDELFALEDSLPQASFEALLNKRFVSVKQGVDVTANQEEISDHERYQLEYDAATKRWYVRTMQDKYWTLEQGGGIQANASKPTSNALFDFQWMADGSVAFRANNGKFIATKKSGHLFANADTADDENARFYFSLINRPVLVLKCEQGYVGYKSSNSLKMECNKANYETIKVERGDRGQIFFRVEKDGNLH
;
A
#
# COMPACT_ATOMS: atom_id res chain seq x y z
N MET A 1 18.46 41.96 8.05
CA MET A 1 19.63 41.11 7.75
C MET A 1 19.14 39.65 7.81
N LYS A 2 18.83 39.06 6.64
CA LYS A 2 18.50 37.65 6.32
C LYS A 2 17.51 36.93 7.27
N GLU A 3 16.21 36.80 6.99
CA GLU A 3 15.55 35.93 5.98
C GLU A 3 16.23 34.58 5.74
N TYR A 4 15.56 33.48 6.14
CA TYR A 4 15.42 32.26 5.34
C TYR A 4 14.07 31.59 5.61
N TYR A 5 13.23 31.59 4.57
CA TYR A 5 12.01 30.80 4.44
C TYR A 5 12.33 29.30 4.54
N SER A 6 11.67 28.58 5.45
CA SER A 6 11.53 27.12 5.36
C SER A 6 10.24 26.80 4.59
N MET A 7 10.39 26.66 3.28
CA MET A 7 9.35 26.18 2.37
C MET A 7 9.21 24.66 2.56
N MET A 8 8.40 24.23 3.53
CA MET A 8 7.97 22.83 3.62
C MET A 8 6.92 22.57 2.54
N SER A 9 7.34 21.91 1.45
CA SER A 9 6.42 21.27 0.52
C SER A 9 5.60 20.25 1.31
N ARG A 10 4.30 20.51 1.47
CA ARG A 10 3.35 19.55 2.05
C ARG A 10 3.40 18.27 1.20
N LEU A 11 3.77 17.16 1.85
CA LEU A 11 3.73 15.82 1.29
C LEU A 11 2.28 15.49 0.89
N ASN A 12 2.18 14.66 -0.15
CA ASN A 12 0.98 14.25 -0.86
C ASN A 12 -0.18 13.79 0.04
N GLY A 13 -1.38 13.90 -0.52
CA GLY A 13 -2.70 13.58 0.04
C GLY A 13 -2.73 12.65 1.26
N VAL A 14 -3.28 13.19 2.34
CA VAL A 14 -3.72 12.45 3.52
C VAL A 14 -4.83 11.50 3.08
N ASN A 15 -4.49 10.23 2.83
CA ASN A 15 -5.46 9.22 2.39
C ASN A 15 -6.25 8.68 3.59
N GLY A 16 -7.57 8.85 3.49
CA GLY A 16 -8.57 8.33 4.40
C GLY A 16 -8.73 6.83 4.27
N TYR A 17 -8.98 6.22 5.44
CA TYR A 17 -9.33 4.83 5.66
C TYR A 17 -10.46 4.36 4.72
N ASN A 18 -10.34 3.16 4.13
CA ASN A 18 -11.43 2.59 3.34
C ASN A 18 -11.68 1.09 3.65
N GLY A 19 -12.91 0.81 4.09
CA GLY A 19 -13.28 -0.29 4.98
C GLY A 19 -13.46 -1.69 4.39
N CYS A 20 -13.28 -2.68 5.26
CA CYS A 20 -14.28 -3.73 5.52
C CYS A 20 -14.63 -3.67 7.03
N SER A 21 -15.86 -4.03 7.35
CA SER A 21 -16.62 -3.66 8.54
C SER A 21 -16.13 -4.29 9.85
N GLY A 22 -15.69 -3.42 10.77
CA GLY A 22 -15.67 -3.70 12.19
C GLY A 22 -14.96 -2.57 12.90
N GLU A 23 -15.70 -1.80 13.69
CA GLU A 23 -15.22 -0.72 14.55
C GLU A 23 -13.78 -0.97 15.04
N LEU A 24 -12.86 -0.19 14.49
CA LEU A 24 -11.53 0.04 15.00
C LEU A 24 -11.27 1.53 14.78
N ASN A 25 -11.15 2.21 15.92
CA ASN A 25 -11.04 3.64 16.07
C ASN A 25 -9.94 4.24 15.21
N GLY A 26 -10.17 5.49 14.83
CA GLY A 26 -9.33 6.26 13.96
C GLY A 26 -7.91 6.47 14.48
N GLY A 27 -7.00 6.56 13.52
CA GLY A 27 -5.71 7.20 13.67
C GLY A 27 -5.38 7.83 12.34
N MET A 28 -5.15 9.15 12.34
CA MET A 28 -4.41 9.82 11.28
C MET A 28 -3.21 8.93 10.92
N ASN A 29 -2.89 8.72 9.65
CA ASN A 29 -1.55 8.26 9.28
C ASN A 29 -0.57 9.37 9.69
N VAL A 30 -0.21 9.38 10.98
CA VAL A 30 0.89 10.17 11.53
C VAL A 30 2.12 9.65 10.81
N SER A 31 2.83 10.58 10.16
CA SER A 31 4.02 10.29 9.37
C SER A 31 4.93 9.30 10.09
N GLY A 32 5.08 8.10 9.53
CA GLY A 32 6.01 7.08 9.99
C GLY A 32 5.50 6.01 10.94
N CYS A 33 4.20 5.93 11.22
CA CYS A 33 3.63 4.77 11.91
C CYS A 33 3.45 3.57 10.98
N TRP A 34 3.71 2.35 11.46
CA TRP A 34 3.47 1.10 10.73
C TRP A 34 2.46 0.21 11.45
N SER A 35 1.51 -0.37 10.74
CA SER A 35 0.70 -1.48 11.26
C SER A 35 1.41 -2.81 11.01
N ILE A 36 1.71 -3.55 12.06
CA ILE A 36 2.55 -4.76 12.01
C ILE A 36 2.00 -5.88 12.91
N GLY A 37 2.44 -7.10 12.62
CA GLY A 37 2.49 -8.20 13.58
C GLY A 37 3.93 -8.50 13.97
N LEU A 38 4.14 -8.98 15.21
CA LEU A 38 5.43 -9.44 15.70
C LEU A 38 5.38 -10.94 15.91
N ILE A 39 6.27 -11.69 15.27
CA ILE A 39 6.30 -13.16 15.29
C ILE A 39 7.51 -13.63 16.09
N ASN A 40 7.29 -14.47 17.11
CA ASN A 40 8.37 -15.04 17.91
C ASN A 40 9.08 -16.22 17.20
N ALA A 41 10.13 -16.76 17.81
CA ALA A 41 10.87 -17.93 17.29
C ALA A 41 10.02 -19.21 17.13
N LYS A 42 8.81 -19.28 17.71
CA LYS A 42 7.86 -20.40 17.55
C LYS A 42 6.82 -20.15 16.44
N ALA A 43 7.04 -19.16 15.59
CA ALA A 43 6.13 -18.74 14.53
C ALA A 43 4.73 -18.35 15.06
N LYS A 44 4.67 -17.71 16.23
CA LYS A 44 3.44 -17.21 16.84
C LYS A 44 3.47 -15.69 16.99
N TYR A 45 2.32 -15.08 16.76
CA TYR A 45 2.13 -13.64 16.84
C TYR A 45 1.94 -13.16 18.29
N LEU A 46 2.62 -12.06 18.61
CA LEU A 46 2.32 -11.22 19.75
C LEU A 46 0.86 -10.77 19.68
N THR A 47 0.14 -11.00 20.77
CA THR A 47 -1.31 -10.86 20.85
C THR A 47 -1.68 -10.02 22.08
N ALA A 48 -2.49 -8.99 21.87
CA ALA A 48 -3.22 -8.30 22.93
C ALA A 48 -4.62 -8.90 23.06
N GLU A 49 -4.95 -9.42 24.23
CA GLU A 49 -6.28 -9.94 24.53
C GLU A 49 -7.27 -8.81 24.77
N THR A 50 -8.52 -9.00 24.32
CA THR A 50 -9.58 -7.98 24.43
C THR A 50 -9.96 -7.69 25.88
N PHE A 51 -9.78 -8.64 26.79
CA PHE A 51 -10.17 -8.52 28.18
C PHE A 51 -8.98 -8.68 29.12
N GLY A 52 -8.95 -7.85 30.17
CA GLY A 52 -7.96 -7.90 31.23
C GLY A 52 -6.54 -7.51 30.81
N PHE A 53 -6.41 -6.81 29.67
CA PHE A 53 -5.16 -6.25 29.16
C PHE A 53 -3.98 -7.25 29.07
N LYS A 54 -4.32 -8.53 28.95
CA LYS A 54 -3.34 -9.60 28.90
C LYS A 54 -2.65 -9.61 27.55
N ILE A 55 -1.37 -9.91 27.56
CA ILE A 55 -0.57 -10.10 26.36
C ILE A 55 0.09 -11.47 26.38
N ASN A 56 0.21 -12.08 25.20
CA ASN A 56 0.88 -13.36 24.99
C ASN A 56 1.49 -13.41 23.59
N ALA A 57 2.23 -14.48 23.27
CA ALA A 57 2.77 -14.70 21.94
C ALA A 57 2.34 -16.06 21.38
N ASN A 58 1.03 -16.32 21.39
CA ASN A 58 0.43 -17.59 20.95
C ASN A 58 -0.46 -17.47 19.70
N GLY A 59 -0.61 -16.27 19.13
CA GLY A 59 -1.43 -16.05 17.94
C GLY A 59 -0.93 -16.84 16.72
N VAL A 60 -1.83 -17.45 15.95
CA VAL A 60 -1.46 -18.28 14.79
C VAL A 60 -1.61 -17.57 13.44
N SER A 61 -2.26 -16.41 13.43
CA SER A 61 -2.54 -15.63 12.23
C SER A 61 -2.61 -14.15 12.59
N LEU A 62 -2.20 -13.28 11.67
CA LEU A 62 -2.30 -11.84 11.84
C LEU A 62 -3.76 -11.38 11.68
N LYS A 63 -4.47 -11.20 12.80
CA LYS A 63 -5.83 -10.63 12.88
C LYS A 63 -5.82 -9.41 13.82
N LYS A 64 -7.00 -8.82 14.08
CA LYS A 64 -7.20 -7.64 14.94
C LYS A 64 -6.37 -7.67 16.25
N LYS A 65 -6.38 -8.79 16.99
CA LYS A 65 -5.64 -8.92 18.27
C LYS A 65 -4.12 -9.01 18.13
N GLN A 66 -3.64 -9.38 16.94
CA GLN A 66 -2.22 -9.51 16.61
C GLN A 66 -1.66 -8.28 15.90
N MET A 67 -2.52 -7.29 15.59
CA MET A 67 -2.10 -6.04 14.97
C MET A 67 -1.63 -5.05 16.03
N TRP A 68 -0.46 -4.49 15.78
CA TRP A 68 0.19 -3.47 16.58
C TRP A 68 0.52 -2.28 15.69
N THR A 69 0.29 -1.07 16.19
CA THR A 69 0.78 0.15 15.57
C THR A 69 2.16 0.45 16.17
N LEU A 70 3.20 0.36 15.35
CA LEU A 70 4.53 0.87 15.66
C LEU A 70 4.51 2.37 15.42
N GLU A 71 4.82 3.15 16.44
CA GLU A 71 4.84 4.61 16.39
C GLU A 71 6.26 5.16 16.62
N PRO A 72 6.76 6.09 15.79
CA PRO A 72 8.07 6.73 15.98
C PRO A 72 8.05 7.66 17.20
N ALA A 73 9.14 7.68 17.96
CA ALA A 73 9.41 8.57 19.09
C ALA A 73 10.69 9.40 18.83
N GLU A 74 11.03 10.27 19.79
CA GLU A 74 12.30 10.99 19.74
C GLU A 74 13.50 10.03 19.72
N LYS A 75 14.59 10.45 19.04
CA LYS A 75 15.89 9.74 19.03
C LYS A 75 15.81 8.28 18.52
N ASP A 76 15.04 8.04 17.47
CA ASP A 76 15.00 6.76 16.75
C ASP A 76 14.31 5.65 17.57
N LEU A 77 13.66 6.02 18.66
CA LEU A 77 12.90 5.12 19.51
C LEU A 77 11.54 4.83 18.90
N ILE A 78 10.95 3.71 19.31
CA ILE A 78 9.61 3.30 18.90
C ILE A 78 8.79 2.89 20.11
N SER A 79 7.47 2.91 19.94
CA SER A 79 6.52 2.31 20.87
C SER A 79 5.50 1.49 20.10
N PHE A 80 4.94 0.47 20.74
CA PHE A 80 3.92 -0.39 20.14
C PHE A 80 2.58 -0.15 20.82
N LYS A 81 1.57 0.19 20.03
CA LYS A 81 0.18 0.39 20.46
C LYS A 81 -0.70 -0.75 19.98
N SER A 82 -1.49 -1.33 20.86
CA SER A 82 -2.44 -2.39 20.52
C SER A 82 -3.70 -1.84 19.86
N HIS A 83 -4.51 -2.75 19.32
CA HIS A 83 -5.86 -2.45 18.82
C HIS A 83 -6.86 -1.91 19.87
N LEU A 84 -6.48 -1.87 21.15
CA LEU A 84 -7.26 -1.29 22.26
C LEU A 84 -6.76 0.09 22.67
N ASP A 85 -5.90 0.70 21.84
CA ASP A 85 -5.24 1.97 22.10
C ASP A 85 -4.36 1.98 23.36
N LYS A 86 -3.81 0.81 23.74
CA LYS A 86 -2.88 0.65 24.87
C LYS A 86 -1.46 0.36 24.41
N TYR A 87 -0.46 0.92 25.07
CA TYR A 87 0.95 0.72 24.77
C TYR A 87 1.54 -0.51 25.46
N ILE A 88 2.50 -1.18 24.82
CA ILE A 88 3.38 -2.14 25.50
C ILE A 88 4.28 -1.36 26.46
N SER A 89 4.29 -1.75 27.72
CA SER A 89 5.11 -1.14 28.78
C SER A 89 5.90 -2.21 29.53
N VAL A 90 7.02 -1.82 30.13
CA VAL A 90 7.87 -2.71 30.94
C VAL A 90 8.04 -2.14 32.34
N ASP A 91 7.68 -2.93 33.36
CA ASP A 91 7.81 -2.52 34.76
C ASP A 91 9.25 -2.68 35.31
N GLN A 92 9.47 -2.25 36.55
CA GLN A 92 10.76 -2.33 37.24
C GLN A 92 11.26 -3.78 37.51
N TYR A 93 10.40 -4.78 37.36
CA TYR A 93 10.73 -6.20 37.51
C TYR A 93 10.92 -6.91 36.15
N GLY A 94 10.71 -6.20 35.04
CA GLY A 94 10.77 -6.71 33.68
C GLY A 94 9.54 -7.48 33.25
N ASN A 95 8.41 -7.33 33.95
CA ASN A 95 7.12 -7.80 33.45
C ASN A 95 6.66 -6.87 32.33
N VAL A 96 6.10 -7.47 31.28
CA VAL A 96 5.56 -6.73 30.15
C VAL A 96 4.05 -6.62 30.31
N THR A 97 3.52 -5.41 30.19
CA THR A 97 2.08 -5.11 30.31
C THR A 97 1.58 -4.37 29.06
N CYS A 98 0.26 -4.27 28.91
CA CYS A 98 -0.36 -3.51 27.82
C CYS A 98 -1.61 -2.76 28.32
N GLU A 99 -1.41 -1.94 29.35
CA GLU A 99 -2.47 -1.24 30.09
C GLU A 99 -2.38 0.28 29.96
N SER A 100 -1.21 0.81 29.64
CA SER A 100 -0.98 2.26 29.61
C SER A 100 -1.63 2.90 28.40
N GLU A 101 -2.37 3.98 28.63
CA GLU A 101 -2.80 4.92 27.58
C GLU A 101 -1.75 6.02 27.32
N GLU A 102 -0.83 6.20 28.26
CA GLU A 102 0.22 7.21 28.19
C GLU A 102 1.50 6.64 27.59
N ARG A 103 2.11 7.43 26.72
CA ARG A 103 3.33 7.08 26.00
C ARG A 103 4.56 7.59 26.77
N ASP A 104 4.90 6.92 27.86
CA ASP A 104 6.03 7.27 28.72
C ASP A 104 7.33 6.50 28.36
N GLN A 105 8.40 6.70 29.14
CA GLN A 105 9.71 6.05 28.93
C GLN A 105 9.67 4.52 29.12
N THR A 106 8.69 3.97 29.83
CA THR A 106 8.56 2.52 30.02
C THR A 106 8.04 1.83 28.76
N CYS A 107 7.44 2.59 27.85
CA CYS A 107 6.88 2.12 26.59
C CYS A 107 7.84 2.22 25.39
N MET A 108 9.06 2.74 25.62
CA MET A 108 10.01 3.04 24.55
C MET A 108 11.00 1.91 24.34
N PHE A 109 11.22 1.58 23.06
CA PHE A 109 12.13 0.54 22.62
C PHE A 109 13.08 1.07 21.54
N GLU A 110 14.31 0.58 21.61
CA GLU A 110 15.30 0.67 20.55
C GLU A 110 15.27 -0.63 19.72
N VAL A 111 15.35 -0.50 18.39
CA VAL A 111 15.39 -1.63 17.46
C VAL A 111 16.83 -1.90 17.06
N SER A 112 17.22 -3.17 17.08
CA SER A 112 18.43 -3.65 16.41
C SER A 112 18.09 -4.84 15.53
N VAL A 113 18.57 -4.82 14.28
CA VAL A 113 18.43 -5.95 13.36
C VAL A 113 19.60 -6.89 13.57
N THR A 114 19.31 -8.16 13.77
CA THR A 114 20.34 -9.19 13.90
C THR A 114 21.09 -9.40 12.59
N ASP A 115 22.37 -9.74 12.70
CA ASP A 115 23.20 -10.17 11.57
C ASP A 115 22.99 -11.65 11.20
N ASP A 116 21.92 -12.26 11.72
CA ASP A 116 21.52 -13.60 11.30
C ASP A 116 20.89 -13.57 9.90
N GLU A 117 20.75 -14.74 9.30
CA GLU A 117 20.16 -14.83 7.95
C GLU A 117 18.69 -14.36 7.91
N HIS A 118 17.99 -14.31 9.04
CA HIS A 118 16.56 -14.03 9.11
C HIS A 118 16.26 -12.53 9.23
N GLY A 119 17.24 -11.72 9.63
CA GLY A 119 17.06 -10.28 9.86
C GLY A 119 16.03 -10.00 10.95
N ARG A 120 16.00 -10.83 12.00
CA ARG A 120 15.08 -10.67 13.14
C ARG A 120 15.44 -9.44 13.96
N TRP A 121 14.45 -8.85 14.60
CA TRP A 121 14.59 -7.68 15.43
C TRP A 121 14.77 -8.07 16.90
N ALA A 122 15.74 -7.44 17.56
CA ALA A 122 15.85 -7.41 19.01
C ALA A 122 15.37 -6.04 19.50
N LEU A 123 14.40 -6.07 20.42
CA LEU A 123 13.70 -4.89 20.92
C LEU A 123 14.16 -4.57 22.35
N ARG A 124 15.01 -3.56 22.51
CA ARG A 124 15.58 -3.20 23.81
C ARG A 124 14.76 -2.09 24.47
N ASN A 125 14.21 -2.36 25.64
CA ASN A 125 13.54 -1.31 26.42
C ASN A 125 14.56 -0.30 26.93
N VAL A 126 14.32 1.00 26.71
CA VAL A 126 15.30 2.04 27.04
C VAL A 126 15.51 2.25 28.53
N THR A 127 14.44 2.09 29.33
CA THR A 127 14.49 2.31 30.78
C THR A 127 15.22 1.17 31.48
N ARG A 128 14.96 -0.07 31.07
CA ARG A 128 15.54 -1.28 31.67
C ARG A 128 16.89 -1.66 31.07
N GLY A 129 17.11 -1.33 29.80
CA GLY A 129 18.26 -1.79 29.03
C GLY A 129 18.23 -3.28 28.67
N TYR A 130 17.08 -3.95 28.80
CA TYR A 130 16.88 -5.38 28.51
C TYR A 130 15.99 -5.59 27.29
N TYR A 131 16.00 -6.81 26.75
CA TYR A 131 15.30 -7.16 25.52
C TYR A 131 13.93 -7.81 25.78
N LEU A 132 12.92 -7.39 25.02
CA LEU A 132 11.58 -7.96 25.02
C LEU A 132 11.61 -9.37 24.42
N GLY A 133 11.20 -10.36 25.21
CA GLY A 133 11.15 -11.75 24.80
C GLY A 133 9.85 -12.46 25.16
N ALA A 134 9.63 -13.58 24.47
CA ALA A 134 8.53 -14.52 24.70
C ALA A 134 9.07 -15.84 25.25
N ALA A 135 9.03 -15.98 26.59
CA ALA A 135 9.45 -17.19 27.29
C ALA A 135 8.22 -18.06 27.64
N GLY A 136 7.90 -19.02 26.77
CA GLY A 136 6.69 -19.82 26.92
C GLY A 136 5.43 -18.97 26.69
N ASP A 137 4.50 -18.96 27.65
CA ASP A 137 3.26 -18.16 27.58
C ASP A 137 3.42 -16.74 28.12
N LYS A 138 4.59 -16.38 28.67
CA LYS A 138 4.83 -15.08 29.31
C LYS A 138 5.75 -14.22 28.47
N LEU A 139 5.43 -12.93 28.44
CA LEU A 139 6.30 -11.90 27.90
C LEU A 139 7.12 -11.29 29.03
N ILE A 140 8.44 -11.26 28.84
CA ILE A 140 9.40 -10.78 29.84
C ILE A 140 10.44 -9.90 29.16
N CYS A 141 11.00 -8.96 29.92
CA CYS A 141 12.04 -8.04 29.44
C CYS A 141 13.18 -7.94 30.47
N ASN A 142 13.93 -9.03 30.57
CA ASN A 142 15.02 -9.22 31.56
C ASN A 142 16.33 -9.72 30.96
N ALA A 143 16.34 -10.06 29.66
CA ALA A 143 17.54 -10.53 28.98
C ALA A 143 18.51 -9.38 28.72
N LYS A 144 19.78 -9.55 29.10
CA LYS A 144 20.89 -8.62 28.81
C LYS A 144 21.40 -8.73 27.37
N VAL A 145 21.29 -9.92 26.80
CA VAL A 145 21.73 -10.26 25.45
C VAL A 145 20.58 -11.05 24.82
N PRO A 146 20.14 -10.71 23.60
CA PRO A 146 19.01 -11.39 22.99
C PRO A 146 19.40 -12.82 22.60
N THR A 147 18.52 -13.77 22.92
CA THR A 147 18.54 -15.13 22.38
C THR A 147 17.32 -15.34 21.49
N ASP A 148 17.07 -16.54 20.97
CA ASP A 148 15.90 -16.81 20.14
C ASP A 148 14.55 -16.39 20.79
N ALA A 149 14.46 -16.39 22.12
CA ALA A 149 13.26 -15.94 22.82
C ALA A 149 13.00 -14.42 22.71
N GLU A 150 14.04 -13.62 22.45
CA GLU A 150 14.01 -12.15 22.36
C GLU A 150 14.04 -11.63 20.91
N LEU A 151 14.02 -12.53 19.93
CA LEU A 151 14.10 -12.20 18.52
C LEU A 151 12.74 -12.31 17.84
N TRP A 152 12.36 -11.23 17.16
CA TRP A 152 11.05 -11.08 16.54
C TRP A 152 11.17 -10.90 15.03
N THR A 153 10.34 -11.60 14.27
CA THR A 153 10.12 -11.31 12.85
C THR A 153 8.98 -10.31 12.71
N ILE A 154 9.17 -9.27 11.91
CA ILE A 154 8.16 -8.25 11.66
C ILE A 154 7.35 -8.58 10.41
N HIS A 155 6.03 -8.61 10.55
CA HIS A 155 5.09 -8.80 9.44
C HIS A 155 4.24 -7.54 9.28
N LEU A 156 4.55 -6.70 8.29
CA LEU A 156 3.72 -5.58 7.85
C LEU A 156 2.29 -6.03 7.56
N ALA A 157 1.33 -5.39 8.20
CA ALA A 157 -0.10 -5.53 7.92
C ALA A 157 -0.54 -4.64 6.74
N ALA A 158 0.39 -4.26 5.86
CA ALA A 158 0.13 -3.36 4.75
C ALA A 158 -0.87 -3.93 3.73
N ARG A 159 -1.46 -3.04 2.94
CA ARG A 159 -2.15 -3.44 1.72
C ARG A 159 -1.15 -4.16 0.82
N PRO A 160 -1.53 -5.27 0.18
CA PRO A 160 -0.57 -6.11 -0.54
C PRO A 160 0.12 -5.37 -1.68
N GLN A 161 -0.60 -4.45 -2.33
CA GLN A 161 -0.12 -3.74 -3.52
C GLN A 161 0.14 -2.26 -3.22
N VAL A 162 1.38 -1.84 -3.50
CA VAL A 162 1.98 -0.58 -3.06
C VAL A 162 2.73 0.09 -4.22
N ASN A 163 3.05 1.36 -4.02
CA ASN A 163 4.08 2.08 -4.75
C ASN A 163 5.30 2.28 -3.83
N LEU A 164 6.49 2.12 -4.38
CA LEU A 164 7.75 2.24 -3.62
C LEU A 164 8.44 3.56 -3.98
N ARG A 165 8.66 4.44 -3.01
CA ARG A 165 9.29 5.75 -3.21
C ARG A 165 10.65 5.82 -2.54
N SER A 166 11.72 6.07 -3.29
CA SER A 166 13.04 6.32 -2.71
C SER A 166 13.11 7.71 -2.09
N LEU A 167 13.62 7.79 -0.84
CA LEU A 167 13.83 9.06 -0.16
C LEU A 167 15.08 9.78 -0.64
N GLY A 168 16.14 9.04 -1.01
CA GLY A 168 17.36 9.58 -1.60
C GLY A 168 17.10 10.24 -2.95
N ARG A 169 16.50 9.50 -3.89
CA ARG A 169 16.18 10.00 -5.23
C ARG A 169 14.96 10.92 -5.28
N LYS A 170 14.04 10.82 -4.32
CA LYS A 170 12.71 11.47 -4.35
C LYS A 170 11.95 11.09 -5.63
N ARG A 171 11.98 9.80 -5.95
CA ARG A 171 11.40 9.18 -7.15
C ARG A 171 10.75 7.85 -6.81
N TYR A 172 9.83 7.43 -7.64
CA TYR A 172 9.11 6.17 -7.51
C TYR A 172 9.81 5.07 -8.30
N ALA A 173 9.75 3.87 -7.75
CA ALA A 173 10.13 2.67 -8.47
C ALA A 173 9.10 2.38 -9.56
N HIS A 174 9.58 1.88 -10.69
CA HIS A 174 8.75 1.36 -11.75
C HIS A 174 9.52 0.31 -12.56
N LEU A 175 8.79 -0.52 -13.29
CA LEU A 175 9.33 -1.44 -14.26
C LEU A 175 9.90 -0.65 -15.46
N ASN A 176 11.10 -1.01 -15.93
CA ASN A 176 11.62 -0.41 -17.16
C ASN A 176 10.82 -0.87 -18.40
N GLU A 177 11.05 -0.22 -19.54
CA GLU A 177 10.37 -0.57 -20.81
C GLU A 177 10.57 -2.03 -21.23
N GLY A 178 11.73 -2.62 -20.91
CA GLY A 178 12.05 -4.01 -21.23
C GLY A 178 11.39 -5.05 -20.32
N GLY A 179 10.87 -4.64 -19.16
CA GLY A 179 10.25 -5.56 -18.20
C GLY A 179 11.22 -6.44 -17.41
N ASP A 180 12.52 -6.14 -17.42
CA ASP A 180 13.58 -7.00 -16.90
C ASP A 180 14.35 -6.41 -15.69
N GLU A 181 14.14 -5.13 -15.39
CA GLU A 181 14.71 -4.46 -14.22
C GLU A 181 13.74 -3.42 -13.61
N VAL A 182 13.99 -3.08 -12.34
CA VAL A 182 13.27 -2.00 -11.65
C VAL A 182 14.15 -0.75 -11.61
N GLN A 183 13.62 0.37 -12.10
CA GLN A 183 14.27 1.69 -12.07
C GLN A 183 13.55 2.59 -11.08
N VAL A 184 14.27 3.55 -10.48
CA VAL A 184 13.73 4.46 -9.46
C VAL A 184 13.94 5.91 -9.86
N ASP A 185 13.36 6.29 -10.99
CA ASP A 185 13.41 7.66 -11.54
C ASP A 185 12.03 8.23 -11.96
N ALA A 186 10.94 7.48 -11.76
CA ALA A 186 9.59 7.97 -12.02
C ALA A 186 9.20 9.13 -11.09
N ASN A 187 8.68 10.22 -11.66
CA ASN A 187 8.28 11.41 -10.89
C ASN A 187 7.01 11.17 -10.05
N VAL A 188 6.09 10.38 -10.59
CA VAL A 188 4.79 10.05 -9.99
C VAL A 188 4.50 8.55 -10.22
N PRO A 189 3.78 7.88 -9.32
CA PRO A 189 3.44 6.46 -9.48
C PRO A 189 2.24 6.31 -10.42
N TRP A 190 2.46 6.51 -11.72
CA TRP A 190 1.41 6.53 -12.74
C TRP A 190 1.58 5.35 -13.71
N GLY A 191 0.55 4.54 -13.86
CA GLY A 191 0.59 3.35 -14.71
C GLY A 191 0.79 2.05 -13.95
N GLU A 192 0.76 0.96 -14.71
CA GLU A 192 0.90 -0.39 -14.20
C GLU A 192 2.35 -0.77 -13.86
N ASP A 193 3.32 -0.14 -14.50
CA ASP A 193 4.75 -0.32 -14.26
C ASP A 193 5.17 0.11 -12.84
N THR A 194 4.41 1.01 -12.20
CA THR A 194 4.68 1.48 -10.83
C THR A 194 4.04 0.60 -9.73
N LEU A 195 3.29 -0.43 -10.12
CA LEU A 195 2.61 -1.35 -9.19
C LEU A 195 3.57 -2.45 -8.72
N PHE A 196 3.76 -2.53 -7.41
CA PHE A 196 4.49 -3.63 -6.76
C PHE A 196 3.63 -4.29 -5.71
N THR A 197 3.88 -5.57 -5.47
CA THR A 197 3.34 -6.33 -4.35
C THR A 197 4.48 -6.64 -3.39
N LEU A 198 4.31 -6.30 -2.12
CA LEU A 198 5.29 -6.64 -1.09
C LEU A 198 4.84 -7.95 -0.42
N GLU A 199 5.42 -9.07 -0.88
CA GLU A 199 5.00 -10.41 -0.50
C GLU A 199 5.69 -10.87 0.78
N PHE A 200 4.94 -11.18 1.84
CA PHE A 200 5.51 -11.85 3.00
C PHE A 200 5.67 -13.35 2.73
N ARG A 201 6.92 -13.82 2.63
CA ARG A 201 7.28 -15.21 2.33
C ARG A 201 8.49 -15.62 3.16
N ASP A 202 8.42 -16.79 3.77
CA ASP A 202 9.52 -17.37 4.58
C ASP A 202 10.10 -16.39 5.61
N SER A 203 9.20 -15.70 6.33
CA SER A 203 9.55 -14.69 7.34
C SER A 203 10.30 -13.46 6.81
N LYS A 204 10.30 -13.26 5.50
CA LYS A 204 10.94 -12.15 4.78
C LYS A 204 9.98 -11.58 3.74
N TYR A 205 10.49 -10.67 2.91
CA TYR A 205 9.73 -10.00 1.88
C TYR A 205 10.33 -10.17 0.50
N ALA A 206 9.48 -10.46 -0.47
CA ALA A 206 9.82 -10.36 -1.89
C ALA A 206 9.16 -9.13 -2.51
N ILE A 207 9.85 -8.47 -3.44
CA ILE A 207 9.26 -7.41 -4.28
C ILE A 207 8.79 -8.07 -5.57
N HIS A 208 7.48 -8.09 -5.76
CA HIS A 208 6.82 -8.73 -6.89
C HIS A 208 6.20 -7.67 -7.81
N SER A 209 6.67 -7.60 -9.06
CA SER A 209 6.30 -6.57 -10.05
C SER A 209 4.98 -6.87 -10.76
N SER A 210 4.47 -5.88 -11.48
CA SER A 210 3.21 -5.96 -12.23
C SER A 210 3.21 -6.96 -13.39
N ASN A 211 4.39 -7.35 -13.90
CA ASN A 211 4.56 -8.40 -14.90
C ASN A 211 4.75 -9.80 -14.28
N ASN A 212 4.40 -9.98 -13.00
CA ASN A 212 4.44 -11.26 -12.28
C ASN A 212 5.86 -11.83 -12.12
N MET A 213 6.84 -10.96 -11.83
CA MET A 213 8.25 -11.33 -11.65
C MET A 213 8.78 -10.82 -10.31
N TYR A 214 9.81 -11.47 -9.79
CA TYR A 214 10.43 -11.15 -8.51
C TYR A 214 11.76 -10.42 -8.70
N LEU A 215 11.97 -9.36 -7.92
CA LEU A 215 13.26 -8.67 -7.86
C LEU A 215 14.31 -9.56 -7.19
N HIS A 216 15.34 -9.92 -7.95
CA HIS A 216 16.54 -10.54 -7.43
C HIS A 216 17.52 -9.46 -6.94
N ARG A 217 18.30 -9.76 -5.90
CA ARG A 217 19.25 -8.82 -5.28
C ARG A 217 20.30 -8.21 -6.21
N ASP A 218 20.58 -8.82 -7.37
CA ASP A 218 21.50 -8.28 -8.38
C ASP A 218 20.86 -7.19 -9.28
N GLY A 219 19.54 -6.99 -9.17
CA GLY A 219 18.75 -6.00 -9.89
C GLY A 219 17.95 -6.55 -11.07
N LYS A 220 18.03 -7.86 -11.36
CA LYS A 220 17.23 -8.51 -12.40
C LYS A 220 15.88 -8.96 -11.88
N LEU A 221 14.95 -9.18 -12.81
CA LEU A 221 13.66 -9.83 -12.55
C LEU A 221 13.68 -11.30 -12.97
N GLN A 222 13.05 -12.16 -12.17
CA GLN A 222 12.92 -13.59 -12.46
C GLN A 222 11.55 -14.14 -12.05
N SER A 223 11.08 -15.20 -12.71
CA SER A 223 9.74 -15.77 -12.48
C SER A 223 9.63 -16.54 -11.16
N GLY A 224 10.70 -17.22 -10.76
CA GLY A 224 10.79 -17.92 -9.47
C GLY A 224 11.28 -17.00 -8.36
N CYS A 225 10.70 -17.12 -7.17
CA CYS A 225 11.23 -16.45 -5.98
C CYS A 225 12.09 -17.44 -5.20
N ASP A 226 13.40 -17.20 -5.21
CA ASP A 226 14.38 -17.94 -4.42
C ASP A 226 14.92 -17.09 -3.27
N ARG A 227 15.91 -17.62 -2.53
CA ARG A 227 16.53 -16.95 -1.39
C ARG A 227 17.10 -15.55 -1.71
N ASN A 228 17.53 -15.30 -2.94
CA ASN A 228 18.09 -14.02 -3.37
C ASN A 228 17.02 -12.98 -3.77
N CYS A 229 15.74 -13.37 -3.80
CA CYS A 229 14.60 -12.48 -3.94
C CYS A 229 14.00 -12.06 -2.59
N LEU A 230 14.55 -12.55 -1.47
CA LEU A 230 14.01 -12.33 -0.13
C LEU A 230 14.83 -11.29 0.64
N PHE A 231 14.13 -10.32 1.20
CA PHE A 231 14.67 -9.19 1.95
C PHE A 231 14.03 -9.10 3.34
N SER A 232 14.84 -8.92 4.39
CA SER A 232 14.35 -8.56 5.71
C SER A 232 14.10 -7.05 5.80
N LEU A 233 13.15 -6.63 6.62
CA LEU A 233 12.83 -5.22 6.82
C LEU A 233 13.63 -4.62 7.97
N GLU A 234 14.04 -3.38 7.79
CA GLU A 234 14.55 -2.52 8.85
C GLU A 234 13.79 -1.19 8.85
N TYR A 235 13.50 -0.70 10.05
CA TYR A 235 12.72 0.52 10.25
C TYR A 235 13.62 1.69 10.62
N HIS A 236 13.44 2.80 9.90
CA HIS A 236 14.12 4.06 10.17
C HIS A 236 13.13 5.22 10.09
N HIS A 237 12.61 5.67 11.23
CA HIS A 237 11.73 6.85 11.33
C HIS A 237 10.56 6.84 10.34
N GLY A 238 9.91 5.70 10.19
CA GLY A 238 8.80 5.53 9.25
C GLY A 238 9.20 5.08 7.86
N SER A 239 10.49 5.08 7.58
CA SER A 239 11.07 4.63 6.32
C SER A 239 11.48 3.17 6.42
N LEU A 240 11.45 2.49 5.29
CA LEU A 240 11.82 1.10 5.13
C LEU A 240 13.22 1.01 4.50
N ALA A 241 14.08 0.18 5.08
CA ALA A 241 15.24 -0.37 4.39
C ALA A 241 15.05 -1.89 4.20
N LEU A 242 15.54 -2.41 3.07
CA LEU A 242 15.38 -3.81 2.65
C LEU A 242 16.76 -4.47 2.57
N ARG A 243 17.02 -5.40 3.47
CA ARG A 243 18.32 -6.08 3.64
C ARG A 243 18.27 -7.49 3.05
N ASP A 244 19.21 -7.84 2.19
CA ASP A 244 19.27 -9.15 1.53
C ASP A 244 19.97 -10.23 2.37
N CYS A 245 20.06 -11.43 1.81
CA CYS A 245 20.64 -12.60 2.47
C CYS A 245 22.17 -12.55 2.69
N GLN A 246 22.87 -11.53 2.18
CA GLN A 246 24.28 -11.25 2.48
C GLN A 246 24.45 -10.01 3.37
N GLY A 247 23.34 -9.49 3.90
CA GLY A 247 23.35 -8.33 4.78
C GLY A 247 23.50 -6.99 4.06
N GLN A 248 23.34 -6.95 2.73
CA GLN A 248 23.41 -5.73 1.94
C GLN A 248 22.02 -5.13 1.70
N TYR A 249 21.93 -3.82 1.55
CA TYR A 249 20.67 -3.10 1.39
C TYR A 249 20.40 -2.74 -0.07
N LEU A 250 19.12 -2.81 -0.44
CA LEU A 250 18.62 -2.31 -1.72
C LEU A 250 18.76 -0.79 -1.80
N SER A 251 19.26 -0.28 -2.92
CA SER A 251 19.21 1.14 -3.26
C SER A 251 19.22 1.39 -4.77
N PRO A 252 18.80 2.58 -5.25
CA PRO A 252 18.86 2.92 -6.68
C PRO A 252 20.28 3.26 -7.14
N ILE A 253 20.91 2.39 -7.92
CA ILE A 253 22.32 2.48 -8.30
C ILE A 253 22.52 3.04 -9.72
N GLY A 254 23.50 3.94 -9.86
CA GLY A 254 23.99 4.43 -11.15
C GLY A 254 23.06 5.44 -11.82
N SER A 255 23.39 5.79 -13.07
CA SER A 255 22.64 6.77 -13.87
C SER A 255 21.22 6.28 -14.21
N ARG A 256 21.04 4.98 -14.42
CA ARG A 256 19.74 4.32 -14.66
C ARG A 256 18.91 4.10 -13.39
N ALA A 257 19.42 4.47 -12.22
CA ALA A 257 18.74 4.27 -10.93
C ALA A 257 18.21 2.83 -10.71
N GLN A 258 18.97 1.83 -11.17
CA GLN A 258 18.56 0.42 -11.08
C GLN A 258 18.50 -0.01 -9.62
N LEU A 259 17.37 -0.56 -9.18
CA LEU A 259 17.17 -1.03 -7.81
C LEU A 259 17.88 -2.37 -7.60
N LYS A 260 18.91 -2.39 -6.76
CA LYS A 260 19.63 -3.61 -6.40
C LYS A 260 20.39 -3.48 -5.08
N SER A 261 20.85 -4.61 -4.56
CA SER A 261 21.64 -4.64 -3.34
C SER A 261 23.09 -4.24 -3.59
N ARG A 262 23.64 -3.38 -2.73
CA ARG A 262 25.06 -2.99 -2.81
C ARG A 262 25.66 -2.52 -1.49
N SER A 263 24.91 -1.76 -0.71
CA SER A 263 25.43 -1.07 0.47
C SER A 263 25.37 -1.95 1.71
N ASN A 264 26.34 -1.85 2.62
CA ASN A 264 26.32 -2.55 3.92
C ASN A 264 25.79 -1.67 5.06
N THR A 265 25.40 -0.44 4.75
CA THR A 265 24.95 0.56 5.71
C THR A 265 23.72 1.25 5.14
N VAL A 266 22.78 1.60 6.01
CA VAL A 266 21.61 2.38 5.61
C VAL A 266 21.95 3.86 5.63
N THR A 267 21.88 4.48 4.45
CA THR A 267 21.84 5.94 4.31
C THR A 267 20.49 6.33 3.70
N LYS A 268 20.31 7.62 3.38
CA LYS A 268 19.09 8.09 2.74
C LYS A 268 18.78 7.39 1.40
N ASP A 269 19.79 6.87 0.71
CA ASP A 269 19.63 6.19 -0.58
C ASP A 269 19.02 4.79 -0.46
N GLU A 270 19.19 4.14 0.69
CA GLU A 270 18.60 2.82 1.04
C GLU A 270 17.20 2.93 1.69
N LEU A 271 16.72 4.16 1.91
CA LEU A 271 15.42 4.40 2.55
C LEU A 271 14.30 4.58 1.53
N PHE A 272 13.20 3.87 1.77
CA PHE A 272 11.98 3.91 0.98
C PHE A 272 10.76 4.23 1.81
N ALA A 273 9.79 4.91 1.21
CA ALA A 273 8.42 4.98 1.70
C ALA A 273 7.54 4.01 0.90
N LEU A 274 6.63 3.35 1.61
CA LEU A 274 5.56 2.55 1.01
C LEU A 274 4.30 3.40 0.96
N GLU A 275 3.73 3.55 -0.24
CA GLU A 275 2.47 4.25 -0.46
C GLU A 275 1.44 3.24 -0.98
N ASP A 276 0.18 3.33 -0.55
CA ASP A 276 -0.88 2.48 -1.10
C ASP A 276 -1.04 2.77 -2.59
N SER A 277 -0.99 1.72 -3.42
CA SER A 277 -1.33 1.87 -4.83
C SER A 277 -2.84 2.07 -4.97
N LEU A 278 -3.27 3.29 -5.28
CA LEU A 278 -4.67 3.57 -5.53
C LEU A 278 -5.09 3.11 -6.93
N PRO A 279 -6.37 2.73 -7.15
CA PRO A 279 -6.84 2.32 -8.45
C PRO A 279 -6.70 3.47 -9.46
N GLN A 280 -6.13 3.17 -10.62
CA GLN A 280 -6.09 4.06 -11.76
C GLN A 280 -6.97 3.49 -12.87
N ALA A 281 -7.80 4.33 -13.45
CA ALA A 281 -8.82 3.94 -14.41
C ALA A 281 -8.73 4.76 -15.70
N SER A 282 -9.31 4.23 -16.76
CA SER A 282 -9.69 4.98 -17.95
C SER A 282 -11.17 4.79 -18.23
N PHE A 283 -11.75 5.73 -18.97
CA PHE A 283 -13.18 5.76 -19.26
C PHE A 283 -13.38 5.97 -20.76
N GLU A 284 -14.22 5.14 -21.38
CA GLU A 284 -14.60 5.26 -22.78
C GLU A 284 -16.07 5.68 -22.87
N ALA A 285 -16.37 6.78 -23.54
CA ALA A 285 -17.75 7.25 -23.66
C ALA A 285 -18.58 6.34 -24.58
N LEU A 286 -19.77 5.91 -24.13
CA LEU A 286 -20.60 5.01 -24.93
C LEU A 286 -21.07 5.67 -26.24
N LEU A 287 -21.36 6.96 -26.22
CA LEU A 287 -21.90 7.70 -27.36
C LEU A 287 -21.00 7.67 -28.61
N ASN A 288 -19.69 7.83 -28.42
CA ASN A 288 -18.75 8.04 -29.53
C ASN A 288 -17.56 7.08 -29.54
N LYS A 289 -17.48 6.15 -28.57
CA LYS A 289 -16.42 5.14 -28.45
C LYS A 289 -15.02 5.77 -28.40
N ARG A 290 -14.91 6.89 -27.70
CA ARG A 290 -13.64 7.61 -27.49
C ARG A 290 -13.29 7.63 -26.00
N PHE A 291 -11.99 7.55 -25.72
CA PHE A 291 -11.47 7.69 -24.37
C PHE A 291 -11.56 9.13 -23.88
N VAL A 292 -11.97 9.26 -22.61
CA VAL A 292 -12.00 10.52 -21.88
C VAL A 292 -10.57 10.96 -21.58
N SER A 293 -10.28 12.22 -21.87
CA SER A 293 -8.94 12.79 -21.97
C SER A 293 -8.88 14.23 -21.45
N VAL A 294 -7.72 14.58 -20.92
CA VAL A 294 -7.30 15.97 -20.61
C VAL A 294 -6.19 16.47 -21.54
N LYS A 295 -5.96 15.79 -22.67
CA LYS A 295 -4.86 16.12 -23.61
C LYS A 295 -5.06 17.45 -24.34
N GLN A 296 -6.32 17.86 -24.56
CA GLN A 296 -6.66 19.10 -25.27
C GLN A 296 -6.69 20.36 -24.39
N GLY A 297 -6.44 20.22 -23.08
CA GLY A 297 -6.42 21.33 -22.14
C GLY A 297 -7.18 21.02 -20.86
N VAL A 298 -7.75 22.05 -20.24
CA VAL A 298 -8.44 21.92 -18.96
C VAL A 298 -9.82 21.27 -19.08
N ASP A 299 -10.48 21.38 -20.23
CA ASP A 299 -11.78 20.74 -20.44
C ASP A 299 -11.61 19.22 -20.60
N VAL A 300 -12.41 18.46 -19.87
CA VAL A 300 -12.42 17.00 -19.98
C VAL A 300 -13.24 16.61 -21.21
N THR A 301 -12.66 15.81 -22.10
CA THR A 301 -13.23 15.50 -23.42
C THR A 301 -13.07 14.02 -23.78
N ALA A 302 -14.10 13.40 -24.35
CA ALA A 302 -14.04 12.05 -24.92
C ALA A 302 -13.72 12.13 -26.42
N ASN A 303 -12.44 12.07 -26.79
CA ASN A 303 -11.99 12.26 -28.17
C ASN A 303 -10.76 11.44 -28.58
N GLN A 304 -10.14 10.68 -27.67
CA GLN A 304 -8.94 9.89 -27.98
C GLN A 304 -9.29 8.45 -28.38
N GLU A 305 -8.40 7.84 -29.17
CA GLU A 305 -8.49 6.45 -29.62
C GLU A 305 -7.70 5.47 -28.75
N GLU A 306 -6.71 5.99 -28.03
CA GLU A 306 -5.78 5.19 -27.24
C GLU A 306 -5.64 5.78 -25.83
N ILE A 307 -5.22 4.93 -24.90
CA ILE A 307 -4.98 5.31 -23.51
C ILE A 307 -3.51 5.70 -23.35
N SER A 308 -3.25 6.97 -23.11
CA SER A 308 -1.97 7.48 -22.62
C SER A 308 -2.09 7.92 -21.15
N ASP A 309 -1.08 8.63 -20.64
CA ASP A 309 -1.14 9.21 -19.29
C ASP A 309 -2.26 10.26 -19.12
N HIS A 310 -2.77 10.83 -20.21
CA HIS A 310 -3.85 11.82 -20.21
C HIS A 310 -5.27 11.23 -20.16
N GLU A 311 -5.42 9.94 -20.42
CA GLU A 311 -6.67 9.18 -20.37
C GLU A 311 -6.72 8.26 -19.15
N ARG A 312 -5.64 8.24 -18.37
CA ARG A 312 -5.53 7.56 -17.09
C ARG A 312 -5.85 8.54 -15.97
N TYR A 313 -6.60 8.07 -14.99
CA TYR A 313 -7.00 8.86 -13.82
C TYR A 313 -6.87 8.03 -12.56
N GLN A 314 -6.34 8.61 -11.49
CA GLN A 314 -6.36 7.99 -10.16
C GLN A 314 -7.71 8.22 -9.50
N LEU A 315 -8.31 7.17 -8.98
CA LEU A 315 -9.59 7.21 -8.27
C LEU A 315 -9.35 7.21 -6.78
N GLU A 316 -9.81 8.27 -6.11
CA GLU A 316 -9.63 8.46 -4.67
C GLU A 316 -11.00 8.48 -4.01
N TYR A 317 -11.28 7.46 -3.20
CA TYR A 317 -12.56 7.37 -2.52
C TYR A 317 -12.58 8.21 -1.26
N ASP A 318 -13.62 9.01 -1.10
CA ASP A 318 -13.89 9.76 0.10
C ASP A 318 -14.87 8.99 1.01
N ALA A 319 -14.35 8.46 2.11
CA ALA A 319 -15.13 7.64 3.03
C ALA A 319 -16.25 8.38 3.75
N ALA A 320 -16.14 9.72 3.89
CA ALA A 320 -17.14 10.56 4.55
C ALA A 320 -18.39 10.75 3.67
N THR A 321 -18.20 11.04 2.39
CA THR A 321 -19.30 11.30 1.44
C THR A 321 -19.68 10.08 0.60
N LYS A 322 -18.89 9.00 0.67
CA LYS A 322 -19.05 7.78 -0.15
C LYS A 322 -18.93 8.03 -1.66
N ARG A 323 -18.23 9.10 -2.05
CA ARG A 323 -18.03 9.55 -3.44
C ARG A 323 -16.56 9.49 -3.83
N TRP A 324 -16.27 9.72 -5.10
CA TRP A 324 -14.94 9.56 -5.69
C TRP A 324 -14.41 10.88 -6.24
N TYR A 325 -13.12 11.11 -6.02
CA TYR A 325 -12.33 12.06 -6.79
C TYR A 325 -11.72 11.36 -8.00
N VAL A 326 -11.62 12.09 -9.12
CA VAL A 326 -10.94 11.65 -10.34
C VAL A 326 -9.75 12.58 -10.57
N ARG A 327 -8.54 12.08 -10.32
CA ARG A 327 -7.30 12.87 -10.34
C ARG A 327 -6.46 12.57 -11.58
N THR A 328 -5.82 13.58 -12.15
CA THR A 328 -4.93 13.48 -13.31
C THR A 328 -3.46 13.29 -12.89
N MET A 329 -2.60 12.96 -13.85
CA MET A 329 -1.15 12.82 -13.62
C MET A 329 -0.52 14.13 -13.12
N GLN A 330 -1.07 15.28 -13.52
CA GLN A 330 -0.60 16.62 -13.13
C GLN A 330 -1.16 17.08 -11.77
N ASP A 331 -1.69 16.15 -10.98
CA ASP A 331 -2.27 16.41 -9.66
C ASP A 331 -3.42 17.43 -9.70
N LYS A 332 -4.24 17.33 -10.76
CA LYS A 332 -5.49 18.09 -10.89
C LYS A 332 -6.68 17.17 -10.72
N TYR A 333 -7.75 17.69 -10.17
CA TYR A 333 -9.01 16.97 -10.00
C TYR A 333 -10.01 17.39 -11.07
N TRP A 334 -10.79 16.43 -11.55
CA TRP A 334 -12.02 16.74 -12.28
C TRP A 334 -12.94 17.58 -11.39
N THR A 335 -13.54 18.62 -11.94
CA THR A 335 -14.44 19.53 -11.26
C THR A 335 -15.64 19.88 -12.11
N LEU A 336 -16.78 19.94 -11.45
CA LEU A 336 -17.98 20.58 -11.98
C LEU A 336 -17.83 22.10 -11.96
N GLU A 337 -17.90 22.71 -13.14
CA GLU A 337 -17.83 24.16 -13.34
C GLU A 337 -19.20 24.84 -13.44
N GLN A 338 -19.19 26.16 -13.34
CA GLN A 338 -20.38 26.98 -13.58
C GLN A 338 -20.87 26.76 -15.03
N GLY A 339 -22.16 26.43 -15.20
CA GLY A 339 -22.73 26.04 -16.50
C GLY A 339 -22.66 24.54 -16.80
N GLY A 340 -22.13 23.73 -15.88
CA GLY A 340 -22.20 22.27 -15.91
C GLY A 340 -21.05 21.59 -16.65
N GLY A 341 -20.07 22.33 -17.19
CA GLY A 341 -18.89 21.73 -17.82
C GLY A 341 -18.02 20.98 -16.81
N ILE A 342 -17.30 19.94 -17.27
CA ILE A 342 -16.32 19.22 -16.46
C ILE A 342 -14.91 19.63 -16.90
N GLN A 343 -14.12 20.12 -15.95
CA GLN A 343 -12.73 20.53 -16.16
C GLN A 343 -11.77 19.80 -15.22
N ALA A 344 -10.48 19.76 -15.52
CA ALA A 344 -9.43 19.20 -14.69
C ALA A 344 -8.44 20.29 -14.25
N ASN A 345 -8.91 21.26 -13.48
CA ASN A 345 -8.14 22.46 -13.11
C ASN A 345 -7.87 22.57 -11.57
N ALA A 346 -8.61 21.82 -10.75
CA ALA A 346 -8.56 22.01 -9.31
C ALA A 346 -7.33 21.36 -8.71
N SER A 347 -6.57 22.15 -7.94
CA SER A 347 -5.35 21.68 -7.26
C SER A 347 -5.61 21.18 -5.84
N LYS A 348 -6.88 21.15 -5.42
CA LYS A 348 -7.31 20.72 -4.09
C LYS A 348 -8.65 20.00 -4.21
N PRO A 349 -8.91 19.01 -3.35
CA PRO A 349 -10.23 18.41 -3.20
C PRO A 349 -11.30 19.46 -2.88
N THR A 350 -12.43 19.41 -3.57
CA THR A 350 -13.60 20.27 -3.32
C THR A 350 -14.88 19.45 -3.47
N SER A 351 -16.01 19.97 -2.97
CA SER A 351 -17.32 19.32 -3.16
C SER A 351 -17.71 19.15 -4.64
N ASN A 352 -17.26 20.07 -5.51
CA ASN A 352 -17.49 19.99 -6.95
C ASN A 352 -16.54 18.99 -7.66
N ALA A 353 -15.52 18.48 -6.98
CA ALA A 353 -14.65 17.42 -7.48
C ALA A 353 -15.10 16.01 -7.10
N LEU A 354 -16.21 15.89 -6.35
CA LEU A 354 -16.76 14.62 -5.91
C LEU A 354 -17.84 14.14 -6.87
N PHE A 355 -17.69 12.89 -7.30
CA PHE A 355 -18.61 12.21 -8.21
C PHE A 355 -19.11 10.91 -7.57
N ASP A 356 -20.40 10.66 -7.71
CA ASP A 356 -21.01 9.40 -7.33
C ASP A 356 -21.03 8.45 -8.53
N PHE A 357 -20.43 7.27 -8.38
CA PHE A 357 -20.29 6.29 -9.46
C PHE A 357 -21.47 5.32 -9.39
N GLN A 358 -22.31 5.32 -10.41
CA GLN A 358 -23.44 4.42 -10.52
C GLN A 358 -23.15 3.33 -11.55
N TRP A 359 -22.97 2.10 -11.06
CA TRP A 359 -22.74 0.92 -11.89
C TRP A 359 -24.05 0.41 -12.48
N MET A 360 -24.05 0.18 -13.78
CA MET A 360 -25.19 -0.29 -14.54
C MET A 360 -25.12 -1.82 -14.72
N ALA A 361 -26.26 -2.44 -15.01
CA ALA A 361 -26.36 -3.90 -15.17
C ALA A 361 -25.54 -4.45 -16.36
N ASP A 362 -25.23 -3.60 -17.34
CA ASP A 362 -24.42 -3.94 -18.52
C ASP A 362 -22.91 -3.75 -18.30
N GLY A 363 -22.48 -3.38 -17.09
CA GLY A 363 -21.08 -3.13 -16.75
C GLY A 363 -20.60 -1.71 -17.07
N SER A 364 -21.43 -0.86 -17.67
CA SER A 364 -21.12 0.56 -17.82
C SER A 364 -21.26 1.32 -16.49
N VAL A 365 -20.68 2.52 -16.43
CA VAL A 365 -20.74 3.42 -15.28
C VAL A 365 -21.26 4.78 -15.70
N ALA A 366 -22.10 5.38 -14.86
CA ALA A 366 -22.52 6.78 -14.96
C ALA A 366 -21.99 7.56 -13.76
N PHE A 367 -21.68 8.84 -13.98
CA PHE A 367 -21.13 9.72 -12.94
C PHE A 367 -22.16 10.78 -12.57
N ARG A 368 -22.61 10.82 -11.32
CA ARG A 368 -23.45 11.91 -10.82
C ARG A 368 -22.58 12.97 -10.16
N ALA A 369 -22.65 14.18 -10.68
CA ALA A 369 -21.90 15.33 -10.17
C ALA A 369 -22.65 16.04 -9.02
N ASN A 370 -22.01 17.03 -8.42
CA ASN A 370 -22.53 17.72 -7.23
C ASN A 370 -23.80 18.56 -7.48
N ASN A 371 -24.15 18.85 -8.74
CA ASN A 371 -25.44 19.47 -9.11
C ASN A 371 -26.59 18.44 -9.22
N GLY A 372 -26.34 17.17 -8.90
CA GLY A 372 -27.33 16.08 -8.97
C GLY A 372 -27.57 15.54 -10.38
N LYS A 373 -26.91 16.08 -11.41
CA LYS A 373 -27.01 15.60 -12.79
C LYS A 373 -25.92 14.59 -13.11
N PHE A 374 -26.18 13.76 -14.11
CA PHE A 374 -25.19 12.84 -14.67
C PHE A 374 -24.30 13.56 -15.69
N ILE A 375 -23.02 13.19 -15.70
CA ILE A 375 -22.07 13.64 -16.71
C ILE A 375 -22.43 12.98 -18.05
N ALA A 376 -22.70 13.79 -19.06
CA ALA A 376 -22.96 13.38 -20.42
C ALA A 376 -21.90 13.90 -21.39
N THR A 377 -21.62 13.10 -22.41
CA THR A 377 -20.73 13.42 -23.51
C THR A 377 -21.51 14.16 -24.59
N LYS A 378 -21.07 15.36 -24.97
CA LYS A 378 -21.62 16.10 -26.11
C LYS A 378 -21.11 15.51 -27.44
N LYS A 379 -21.78 15.83 -28.56
CA LYS A 379 -21.30 15.46 -29.91
C LYS A 379 -19.88 15.97 -30.20
N SER A 380 -19.47 17.08 -29.57
CA SER A 380 -18.11 17.62 -29.64
C SER A 380 -17.09 16.88 -28.77
N GLY A 381 -17.51 15.89 -28.00
CA GLY A 381 -16.68 15.14 -27.05
C GLY A 381 -16.61 15.75 -25.65
N HIS A 382 -16.95 17.02 -25.45
CA HIS A 382 -16.91 17.65 -24.11
C HIS A 382 -17.86 16.99 -23.12
N LEU A 383 -17.41 16.84 -21.88
CA LEU A 383 -18.21 16.30 -20.77
C LEU A 383 -18.95 17.42 -20.03
N PHE A 384 -20.25 17.25 -19.81
CA PHE A 384 -21.12 18.18 -19.08
C PHE A 384 -22.05 17.43 -18.12
N ALA A 385 -22.18 17.88 -16.88
CA ALA A 385 -23.17 17.37 -15.93
C ALA A 385 -24.56 17.97 -16.18
N ASN A 386 -25.27 17.46 -17.18
CA ASN A 386 -26.59 17.95 -17.59
C ASN A 386 -27.61 16.85 -17.91
N ALA A 387 -27.25 15.57 -17.82
CA ALA A 387 -28.20 14.47 -18.00
C ALA A 387 -29.01 14.24 -16.72
N ASP A 388 -30.30 13.95 -16.89
CA ASP A 388 -31.24 13.69 -15.78
C ASP A 388 -31.24 12.24 -15.32
N THR A 389 -30.87 11.32 -16.22
CA THR A 389 -30.86 9.89 -15.98
C THR A 389 -29.53 9.26 -16.39
N ALA A 390 -29.14 8.22 -15.66
CA ALA A 390 -28.02 7.35 -16.03
C ALA A 390 -28.37 6.43 -17.22
N ASP A 391 -29.62 6.39 -17.65
CA ASP A 391 -30.07 5.53 -18.74
C ASP A 391 -29.75 6.07 -20.13
N ASP A 392 -29.46 7.37 -20.23
CA ASP A 392 -29.08 7.98 -21.49
C ASP A 392 -27.71 7.46 -21.95
N GLU A 393 -27.61 7.04 -23.21
CA GLU A 393 -26.37 6.48 -23.79
C GLU A 393 -25.19 7.47 -23.68
N ASN A 394 -25.47 8.77 -23.80
CA ASN A 394 -24.45 9.80 -23.68
C ASN A 394 -23.95 10.02 -22.24
N ALA A 395 -24.67 9.52 -21.23
CA ALA A 395 -24.34 9.63 -19.81
C ALA A 395 -23.58 8.40 -19.26
N ARG A 396 -23.32 7.42 -20.12
CA ARG A 396 -22.67 6.15 -19.75
C ARG A 396 -21.26 6.03 -20.33
N PHE A 397 -20.40 5.34 -19.59
CA PHE A 397 -19.01 5.11 -19.93
C PHE A 397 -18.61 3.66 -19.64
N TYR A 398 -17.72 3.09 -20.45
CA TYR A 398 -17.05 1.84 -20.09
C TYR A 398 -15.86 2.14 -19.19
N PHE A 399 -15.73 1.36 -18.13
CA PHE A 399 -14.65 1.46 -17.15
C PHE A 399 -13.53 0.47 -17.49
N SER A 400 -12.29 0.94 -17.40
CA SER A 400 -11.10 0.08 -17.48
C SER A 400 -10.20 0.34 -16.28
N LEU A 401 -9.95 -0.71 -15.47
CA LEU A 401 -8.92 -0.65 -14.43
C LEU A 401 -7.54 -0.82 -15.09
N ILE A 402 -6.66 0.15 -14.87
CA ILE A 402 -5.40 0.29 -15.58
C ILE A 402 -4.24 -0.31 -14.81
N ASN A 403 -3.96 0.19 -13.61
CA ASN A 403 -2.76 -0.19 -12.85
C ASN A 403 -2.96 -1.47 -12.02
N ARG A 404 -3.67 -2.45 -12.57
CA ARG A 404 -3.88 -3.79 -11.98
C ARG A 404 -3.87 -4.88 -13.05
N PRO A 405 -2.80 -5.02 -13.86
CA PRO A 405 -2.67 -6.19 -14.74
C PRO A 405 -2.62 -7.50 -13.92
N VAL A 406 -2.17 -7.40 -12.67
CA VAL A 406 -2.26 -8.41 -11.63
C VAL A 406 -2.96 -7.86 -10.38
N LEU A 407 -3.80 -8.67 -9.76
CA LEU A 407 -4.53 -8.39 -8.53
C LEU A 407 -4.12 -9.36 -7.44
N VAL A 408 -3.94 -8.81 -6.25
CA VAL A 408 -3.85 -9.57 -5.00
C VAL A 408 -5.02 -9.15 -4.13
N LEU A 409 -5.90 -10.12 -3.83
CA LEU A 409 -7.10 -9.88 -3.03
C LEU A 409 -6.87 -10.34 -1.59
N LYS A 410 -7.24 -9.47 -0.65
CA LYS A 410 -7.16 -9.71 0.80
C LYS A 410 -8.45 -9.23 1.45
N CYS A 411 -9.03 -10.04 2.32
CA CYS A 411 -10.14 -9.65 3.19
C CYS A 411 -9.71 -9.80 4.67
N GLU A 412 -10.66 -9.60 5.58
CA GLU A 412 -10.42 -9.70 7.02
C GLU A 412 -9.95 -11.09 7.49
N GLN A 413 -10.23 -12.14 6.71
CA GLN A 413 -9.86 -13.51 7.06
C GLN A 413 -8.51 -13.94 6.48
N GLY A 414 -7.96 -13.19 5.52
CA GLY A 414 -6.70 -13.50 4.86
C GLY A 414 -6.72 -13.17 3.37
N TYR A 415 -5.77 -13.75 2.66
CA TYR A 415 -5.67 -13.64 1.20
C TYR A 415 -6.63 -14.59 0.48
N VAL A 416 -6.95 -14.22 -0.75
CA VAL A 416 -7.60 -15.12 -1.71
C VAL A 416 -6.54 -16.01 -2.35
N GLY A 417 -6.77 -17.32 -2.30
CA GLY A 417 -5.90 -18.29 -2.96
C GLY A 417 -6.49 -19.69 -2.99
N TYR A 418 -5.79 -20.65 -3.61
CA TYR A 418 -6.31 -22.01 -3.74
C TYR A 418 -6.49 -22.70 -2.38
N LYS A 419 -7.56 -23.49 -2.25
CA LYS A 419 -7.81 -24.32 -1.07
C LYS A 419 -6.62 -25.23 -0.78
N SER A 420 -6.11 -25.90 -1.81
CA SER A 420 -4.91 -26.74 -1.79
C SER A 420 -4.26 -26.78 -3.17
N SER A 421 -3.02 -27.26 -3.24
CA SER A 421 -2.26 -27.41 -4.50
C SER A 421 -3.02 -28.19 -5.57
N ASN A 422 -3.94 -29.09 -5.20
CA ASN A 422 -4.66 -29.94 -6.15
C ASN A 422 -6.11 -29.45 -6.42
N SER A 423 -6.52 -28.32 -5.85
CA SER A 423 -7.88 -27.78 -6.00
C SER A 423 -7.89 -26.50 -6.82
N LEU A 424 -8.88 -26.34 -7.70
CA LEU A 424 -9.18 -25.08 -8.37
C LEU A 424 -10.12 -24.18 -7.55
N LYS A 425 -10.62 -24.68 -6.42
CA LYS A 425 -11.46 -23.88 -5.51
C LYS A 425 -10.59 -22.82 -4.83
N MET A 426 -10.98 -21.55 -4.94
CA MET A 426 -10.38 -20.46 -4.18
C MET A 426 -11.10 -20.25 -2.83
N GLU A 427 -10.33 -19.84 -1.83
CA GLU A 427 -10.78 -19.48 -0.49
C GLU A 427 -10.14 -18.15 -0.08
N CYS A 428 -10.79 -17.38 0.80
CA CYS A 428 -10.37 -16.03 1.20
C CYS A 428 -9.77 -15.95 2.62
N ASN A 429 -9.23 -17.06 3.12
CA ASN A 429 -8.67 -17.19 4.47
C ASN A 429 -7.22 -17.70 4.44
N LYS A 430 -6.52 -17.48 3.33
CA LYS A 430 -5.16 -18.01 3.11
C LYS A 430 -4.12 -17.09 3.71
N ALA A 431 -2.98 -17.67 4.10
CA ALA A 431 -1.81 -16.92 4.55
C ALA A 431 -1.02 -16.31 3.39
N ASN A 432 -1.04 -16.97 2.23
CA ASN A 432 -0.42 -16.53 0.98
C ASN A 432 -1.51 -16.23 -0.04
N TYR A 433 -1.22 -15.34 -0.99
CA TYR A 433 -2.14 -15.02 -2.09
C TYR A 433 -1.84 -15.83 -3.34
N GLU A 434 -2.84 -15.92 -4.21
CA GLU A 434 -2.65 -16.22 -5.63
C GLU A 434 -2.70 -14.93 -6.44
N THR A 435 -1.82 -14.83 -7.44
CA THR A 435 -1.85 -13.70 -8.37
C THR A 435 -2.98 -13.89 -9.37
N ILE A 436 -3.92 -12.96 -9.39
CA ILE A 436 -5.04 -12.96 -10.33
C ILE A 436 -4.70 -12.02 -11.48
N LYS A 437 -4.53 -12.56 -12.68
CA LYS A 437 -4.37 -11.75 -13.90
C LYS A 437 -5.71 -11.11 -14.26
N VAL A 438 -5.65 -9.83 -14.61
CA VAL A 438 -6.83 -9.05 -15.02
C VAL A 438 -6.75 -8.81 -16.51
N GLU A 439 -7.71 -9.36 -17.24
CA GLU A 439 -7.81 -9.18 -18.68
C GLU A 439 -9.04 -8.33 -19.01
N ARG A 440 -8.82 -7.28 -19.79
CA ARG A 440 -9.90 -6.41 -20.27
C ARG A 440 -10.63 -7.11 -21.41
N GLY A 441 -11.95 -7.17 -21.31
CA GLY A 441 -12.84 -7.58 -22.37
C GLY A 441 -13.45 -6.37 -23.08
N ASP A 442 -14.30 -6.67 -24.07
CA ASP A 442 -15.08 -5.64 -24.75
C ASP A 442 -16.05 -4.95 -23.78
N ARG A 443 -16.32 -3.67 -24.03
CA ARG A 443 -17.41 -2.94 -23.37
C ARG A 443 -17.33 -2.94 -21.83
N GLY A 444 -16.12 -2.74 -21.30
CA GLY A 444 -15.89 -2.64 -19.85
C GLY A 444 -15.97 -3.98 -19.10
N GLN A 445 -16.06 -5.11 -19.81
CA GLN A 445 -15.94 -6.42 -19.18
C GLN A 445 -14.53 -6.64 -18.63
N ILE A 446 -14.44 -7.33 -17.50
CA ILE A 446 -13.17 -7.69 -16.86
C ILE A 446 -13.20 -9.18 -16.56
N PHE A 447 -12.16 -9.87 -17.02
CA PHE A 447 -11.95 -11.28 -16.74
C PHE A 447 -10.83 -11.43 -15.72
N PHE A 448 -11.10 -12.22 -14.69
CA PHE A 448 -10.10 -12.64 -13.72
C PHE A 448 -9.63 -14.04 -14.08
N ARG A 449 -8.33 -14.18 -14.31
CA ARG A 449 -7.70 -15.46 -14.62
C ARG A 449 -6.63 -15.78 -13.61
N VAL A 450 -6.51 -17.04 -13.23
CA VAL A 450 -5.43 -17.49 -12.37
C VAL A 450 -4.64 -18.56 -13.11
N GLU A 451 -3.32 -18.43 -13.11
CA GLU A 451 -2.46 -19.43 -13.72
C GLU A 451 -2.12 -20.52 -12.70
N LYS A 452 -2.32 -21.77 -13.09
CA LYS A 452 -1.96 -22.92 -12.28
C LYS A 452 -1.36 -24.02 -13.15
N ASP A 453 -0.17 -24.49 -12.79
CA ASP A 453 0.55 -25.55 -13.54
C ASP A 453 0.72 -25.22 -15.04
N GLY A 454 0.91 -23.94 -15.38
CA GLY A 454 1.01 -23.45 -16.76
C GLY A 454 -0.30 -23.41 -17.54
N ASN A 455 -1.44 -23.67 -16.90
CA ASN A 455 -2.78 -23.55 -17.49
C ASN A 455 -3.53 -22.35 -16.90
N LEU A 456 -4.24 -21.62 -17.77
CA LEU A 456 -5.11 -20.52 -17.38
C LEU A 456 -6.47 -21.07 -16.94
N HIS A 457 -6.90 -20.67 -15.74
CA HIS A 457 -8.18 -21.04 -15.15
C HIS A 457 -9.07 -19.82 -14.90
#